data_AF-A0A9P4VVQ5-F1
#
_entry.id   AF-A0A9P4VVQ5-F1
#
_cell.length_a   1.000
_cell.length_b   1.000
_cell.length_c   1.000
_cell.angle_alpha   90.00
_cell.angle_beta   90.00
_cell.angle_gamma   90.00
#
_symmetry.space_group_name_H-M   'P 1'
#
loop_
_entity.id
_entity.type
_entity.pdbx_description
1 polymer ?
#
loop_
_entity_poly.entity_id
_entity_poly.type
_entity_poly.pdbx_seq_one_letter_code
_entity_poly.pdbx_strand_id
1 'polypeptide(L)'
;MHSTSSEIERNASNLIENLATEAVGTAAADSWYCIVACAFAACNQGTLVARVYQRAISSYMDDADDRKRILHRIKESIIKVTVIFGIPRGINAIRSIIKVIPPGDEYDNTKSRKEMIDPVVEYDRGLRYMRNIFREDLDPFLDTMELHSRDLKEMVVDYIYGHLQSNLDVIDAITTSQLNIVSLIPMDVMTEVAWHMRGLIRNGGSVNQIQYVLDTVDRICKVTEVQLRNELPTVDLVIDAERLF
;
A
#
# COMPACT_ATOMS: atom_id res chain seq x y z
N MET A 1 20.40 -17.81 13.90
CA MET A 1 21.50 -17.14 13.17
C MET A 1 20.84 -16.06 12.34
N HIS A 2 21.26 -14.79 12.45
CA HIS A 2 20.78 -13.74 11.54
C HIS A 2 21.43 -13.98 10.17
N SER A 3 20.65 -13.89 9.09
CA SER A 3 21.17 -14.04 7.73
C SER A 3 22.09 -12.87 7.38
N THR A 4 23.06 -13.09 6.48
CA THR A 4 23.88 -11.99 5.97
C THR A 4 23.05 -11.06 5.09
N SER A 5 23.42 -9.78 4.99
CA SER A 5 22.74 -8.82 4.09
C SER A 5 22.64 -9.34 2.65
N SER A 6 23.67 -10.05 2.16
CA SER A 6 23.69 -10.68 0.84
C SER A 6 22.74 -11.87 0.70
N GLU A 7 22.49 -12.60 1.79
CA GLU A 7 21.56 -13.72 1.79
C GLU A 7 20.10 -13.23 1.80
N ILE A 8 19.80 -12.20 2.59
CA ILE A 8 18.49 -11.52 2.59
C ILE A 8 18.17 -10.99 1.19
N GLU A 9 19.09 -10.27 0.56
CA GLU A 9 18.88 -9.72 -0.79
C GLU A 9 18.64 -10.82 -1.83
N ARG A 10 19.38 -11.92 -1.77
CA ARG A 10 19.19 -13.07 -2.67
C ARG A 10 17.83 -13.74 -2.46
N ASN A 11 17.47 -14.02 -1.21
CA ASN A 11 16.21 -14.69 -0.88
C ASN A 11 15.02 -13.80 -1.24
N ALA A 12 15.12 -12.49 -0.98
CA ALA A 12 14.09 -11.53 -1.35
C ALA A 12 13.98 -11.37 -2.87
N SER A 13 15.09 -11.42 -3.60
CA SER A 13 15.07 -11.41 -5.07
C SER A 13 14.34 -12.64 -5.63
N ASN A 14 14.60 -13.83 -5.09
CA ASN A 14 13.86 -15.04 -5.46
C ASN A 14 12.37 -14.92 -5.12
N LEU A 15 12.04 -14.34 -3.96
CA LEU A 15 10.65 -14.10 -3.58
C LEU A 15 9.93 -13.16 -4.57
N ILE A 16 10.60 -12.08 -5.02
CA ILE A 16 10.05 -11.18 -6.04
C ILE A 16 9.72 -11.92 -7.33
N GLU A 17 10.61 -12.80 -7.81
CA GLU A 17 10.36 -13.62 -9.01
C GLU A 17 9.16 -14.56 -8.84
N ASN A 18 9.05 -15.19 -7.67
CA ASN A 18 7.95 -16.09 -7.36
C ASN A 18 6.61 -15.33 -7.29
N LEU A 19 6.57 -14.21 -6.55
CA LEU A 19 5.36 -13.38 -6.44
C LEU A 19 4.92 -12.82 -7.80
N ALA A 20 5.87 -12.44 -8.67
CA ALA A 20 5.56 -12.00 -10.03
C ALA A 20 4.93 -13.13 -10.85
N THR A 21 5.44 -14.36 -10.73
CA THR A 21 4.90 -15.54 -11.41
C THR A 21 3.53 -15.93 -10.88
N GLU A 22 3.37 -15.98 -9.56
CA GLU A 22 2.14 -16.33 -8.86
C GLU A 22 1.01 -15.33 -9.14
N ALA A 23 1.33 -14.06 -9.41
CA ALA A 23 0.33 -13.05 -9.74
C ALA A 23 -0.30 -13.24 -11.14
N VAL A 24 0.36 -13.95 -12.06
CA VAL A 24 -0.12 -14.13 -13.44
C VAL A 24 -1.46 -14.86 -13.44
N GLY A 25 -2.45 -14.30 -14.14
CA GLY A 25 -3.80 -14.87 -14.24
C GLY A 25 -4.66 -14.71 -12.98
N THR A 26 -4.17 -13.98 -11.97
CA THR A 26 -4.94 -13.65 -10.76
C THR A 26 -5.47 -12.21 -10.80
N ALA A 27 -6.32 -11.86 -9.84
CA ALA A 27 -6.79 -10.48 -9.66
C ALA A 27 -5.69 -9.48 -9.26
N ALA A 28 -4.47 -9.94 -8.97
CA ALA A 28 -3.32 -9.09 -8.66
C ALA A 28 -2.36 -8.89 -9.84
N ALA A 29 -2.65 -9.45 -11.02
CA ALA A 29 -1.73 -9.46 -12.16
C ALA A 29 -1.22 -8.06 -12.57
N ASP A 30 -2.05 -7.03 -12.43
CA ASP A 30 -1.73 -5.64 -12.79
C ASP A 30 -1.42 -4.72 -11.59
N SER A 31 -1.36 -5.26 -10.37
CA SER A 31 -1.18 -4.52 -9.12
C SER A 31 -0.16 -5.15 -8.15
N TRP A 32 0.31 -6.38 -8.40
CA TRP A 32 1.26 -7.09 -7.53
C TRP A 32 2.49 -6.24 -7.23
N TYR A 33 3.03 -5.55 -8.23
CA TYR A 33 4.24 -4.74 -8.08
C TYR A 33 4.00 -3.52 -7.17
N CYS A 34 2.78 -2.98 -7.10
CA CYS A 34 2.41 -1.94 -6.15
C CYS A 34 2.37 -2.49 -4.72
N ILE A 35 1.72 -3.64 -4.55
CA ILE A 35 1.56 -4.32 -3.25
C ILE A 35 2.92 -4.70 -2.67
N VAL A 36 3.75 -5.39 -3.47
CA VAL A 36 5.08 -5.85 -3.07
C VAL A 36 6.04 -4.68 -2.82
N ALA A 37 5.97 -3.62 -3.63
CA ALA A 37 6.77 -2.40 -3.41
C ALA A 37 6.42 -1.73 -2.07
N CYS A 38 5.13 -1.57 -1.75
CA CYS A 38 4.70 -0.97 -0.49
C CYS A 38 5.08 -1.84 0.73
N ALA A 39 4.96 -3.17 0.62
CA ALA A 39 5.39 -4.08 1.67
C ALA A 39 6.91 -3.95 1.96
N PHE A 40 7.77 -3.98 0.93
CA PHE A 40 9.21 -3.78 1.12
C PHE A 40 9.54 -2.38 1.64
N ALA A 41 8.85 -1.34 1.16
CA ALA A 41 9.02 0.02 1.69
C ALA A 41 8.68 0.08 3.19
N ALA A 42 7.55 -0.53 3.59
CA ALA A 42 7.14 -0.64 4.98
C ALA A 42 8.15 -1.43 5.81
N CYS A 43 8.80 -2.48 5.28
CA CYS A 43 9.90 -3.19 5.94
C CYS A 43 11.26 -2.44 5.93
N ASN A 44 11.31 -1.18 5.50
CA ASN A 44 12.53 -0.39 5.36
C ASN A 44 13.55 -0.96 4.34
N GLN A 45 13.07 -1.60 3.29
CA GLN A 45 13.88 -2.25 2.26
C GLN A 45 13.80 -1.52 0.91
N GLY A 46 14.23 -0.26 0.88
CA GLY A 46 14.14 0.60 -0.32
C GLY A 46 14.86 0.03 -1.55
N THR A 47 15.98 -0.68 -1.37
CA THR A 47 16.72 -1.32 -2.48
C THR A 47 15.90 -2.43 -3.15
N LEU A 48 15.13 -3.20 -2.36
CA LEU A 48 14.26 -4.25 -2.89
C LEU A 48 13.05 -3.67 -3.63
N VAL A 49 12.60 -2.46 -3.28
CA VAL A 49 11.58 -1.75 -4.07
C VAL A 49 12.06 -1.47 -5.50
N ALA A 50 13.34 -1.07 -5.66
CA ALA A 50 13.94 -0.89 -6.98
C ALA A 50 13.97 -2.22 -7.78
N ARG A 51 14.22 -3.34 -7.10
CA ARG A 51 14.21 -4.67 -7.69
C ARG A 51 12.81 -5.09 -8.15
N VAL A 52 11.78 -4.78 -7.38
CA VAL A 52 10.37 -4.99 -7.77
C VAL A 52 10.06 -4.23 -9.05
N TYR A 53 10.44 -2.94 -9.14
CA TYR A 53 10.24 -2.15 -10.35
C TYR A 53 10.94 -2.77 -11.55
N GLN A 54 12.22 -3.11 -11.44
CA GLN A 54 12.99 -3.77 -12.51
C GLN A 54 12.30 -5.06 -13.00
N ARG A 55 11.77 -5.86 -12.08
CA ARG A 55 11.05 -7.08 -12.43
C ARG A 55 9.71 -6.80 -13.10
N ALA A 56 8.97 -5.80 -12.64
CA ALA A 56 7.70 -5.42 -13.23
C ALA A 56 7.84 -4.93 -14.67
N ILE A 57 8.94 -4.23 -14.99
CA ILE A 57 9.20 -3.70 -16.35
C ILE A 57 9.91 -4.70 -17.28
N SER A 58 10.35 -5.87 -16.78
CA SER A 58 11.25 -6.75 -17.55
C SER A 58 10.64 -7.27 -18.86
N SER A 59 9.31 -7.38 -18.92
CA SER A 59 8.57 -7.79 -20.11
C SER A 59 8.19 -6.63 -21.04
N TYR A 60 8.52 -5.40 -20.65
CA TYR A 60 8.15 -4.16 -21.33
C TYR A 60 9.40 -3.35 -21.73
N MET A 61 10.54 -4.00 -21.92
CA MET A 61 11.80 -3.31 -22.24
C MET A 61 11.78 -2.56 -23.58
N ASP A 62 10.89 -2.94 -24.49
CA ASP A 62 10.67 -2.26 -25.77
C ASP A 62 9.45 -1.30 -25.75
N ASP A 63 8.74 -1.18 -24.61
CA ASP A 63 7.54 -0.35 -24.45
C ASP A 63 7.74 0.71 -23.36
N ALA A 64 8.09 1.94 -23.75
CA ALA A 64 8.34 3.03 -22.80
C ALA A 64 7.08 3.48 -22.05
N ASP A 65 5.90 3.37 -22.66
CA ASP A 65 4.65 3.86 -22.07
C ASP A 65 4.19 2.94 -20.94
N ASP A 66 4.30 1.61 -21.12
CA ASP A 66 4.02 0.66 -20.05
C ASP A 66 5.02 0.79 -18.88
N ARG A 67 6.31 1.00 -19.17
CA ARG A 67 7.32 1.23 -18.10
C ARG A 67 7.02 2.50 -17.30
N LYS A 68 6.64 3.59 -17.97
CA LYS A 68 6.24 4.85 -17.32
C LYS A 68 4.95 4.66 -16.51
N ARG A 69 3.97 3.92 -17.03
CA ARG A 69 2.72 3.60 -16.31
C ARG A 69 3.00 2.80 -15.04
N ILE A 70 3.86 1.78 -15.11
CA ILE A 70 4.27 0.98 -13.93
C ILE A 70 5.00 1.87 -12.91
N LEU A 71 5.94 2.70 -13.36
CA LEU A 71 6.65 3.65 -12.50
C LEU A 71 5.68 4.59 -11.77
N HIS A 72 4.73 5.16 -12.51
CA HIS A 72 3.70 6.06 -11.98
C HIS A 72 2.85 5.38 -10.91
N ARG A 73 2.40 4.15 -11.17
CA ARG A 73 1.59 3.35 -10.23
C ARG A 73 2.36 2.99 -8.96
N ILE A 74 3.63 2.61 -9.06
CA ILE A 74 4.46 2.33 -7.86
C ILE A 74 4.65 3.60 -7.03
N LYS A 75 5.02 4.73 -7.67
CA LYS A 75 5.18 6.01 -6.98
C LYS A 75 3.90 6.43 -6.27
N GLU A 76 2.77 6.34 -6.96
CA GLU A 76 1.46 6.67 -6.37
C GLU A 76 1.15 5.79 -5.17
N SER A 77 1.38 4.48 -5.31
CA SER A 77 1.14 3.50 -4.25
C SER A 77 1.96 3.82 -3.00
N ILE A 78 3.27 4.08 -3.15
CA ILE A 78 4.14 4.45 -2.03
C ILE A 78 3.67 5.75 -1.36
N ILE A 79 3.31 6.77 -2.14
CA ILE A 79 2.86 8.06 -1.58
C ILE A 79 1.54 7.90 -0.81
N LYS A 80 0.59 7.10 -1.29
CA LYS A 80 -0.68 6.85 -0.61
C LYS A 80 -0.52 6.30 0.82
N VAL A 81 0.48 5.45 1.04
CA VAL A 81 0.67 4.75 2.32
C VAL A 81 1.91 5.17 3.12
N THR A 82 2.69 6.15 2.62
CA THR A 82 3.86 6.67 3.34
C THR A 82 3.49 7.32 4.68
N VAL A 83 2.24 7.77 4.83
CA VAL A 83 1.68 8.27 6.09
C VAL A 83 1.58 7.18 7.17
N ILE A 84 1.53 5.90 6.78
CA ILE A 84 1.44 4.75 7.68
C ILE A 84 2.83 4.35 8.19
N PHE A 85 3.77 4.08 7.28
CA PHE A 85 5.10 3.58 7.64
C PHE A 85 6.18 4.67 7.79
N GLY A 86 5.81 5.93 7.58
CA GLY A 86 6.67 7.10 7.71
C GLY A 86 7.35 7.55 6.42
N ILE A 87 7.34 8.87 6.21
CA ILE A 87 7.95 9.56 5.06
C ILE A 87 9.40 9.12 4.76
N PRO A 88 10.31 8.95 5.75
CA PRO A 88 11.70 8.55 5.46
C PRO A 88 11.83 7.22 4.69
N ARG A 89 11.00 6.21 5.02
CA ARG A 89 11.01 4.92 4.29
C ARG A 89 10.51 5.11 2.86
N GLY A 90 9.47 5.93 2.66
CA GLY A 90 8.96 6.28 1.34
C GLY A 90 9.99 7.04 0.48
N ILE A 91 10.73 7.99 1.07
CA ILE A 91 11.83 8.69 0.39
C ILE A 91 12.90 7.70 -0.04
N ASN A 92 13.34 6.80 0.84
CA ASN A 92 14.37 5.81 0.52
C ASN A 92 13.94 4.83 -0.57
N ALA A 93 12.67 4.41 -0.58
CA ALA A 93 12.10 3.58 -1.63
C ALA A 93 12.10 4.30 -2.99
N ILE A 94 11.54 5.51 -3.06
CA ILE A 94 11.49 6.29 -4.31
C ILE A 94 12.90 6.62 -4.82
N ARG A 95 13.81 7.02 -3.93
CA ARG A 95 15.22 7.29 -4.30
C ARG A 95 15.92 6.06 -4.86
N SER A 96 15.55 4.86 -4.43
CA SER A 96 16.12 3.62 -4.95
C SER A 96 15.59 3.30 -6.34
N ILE A 97 14.30 3.50 -6.60
CA ILE A 97 13.71 3.35 -7.94
C ILE A 97 14.36 4.32 -8.92
N ILE A 98 14.54 5.60 -8.54
CA ILE A 98 15.13 6.64 -9.40
C ILE A 98 16.49 6.22 -9.97
N LYS A 99 17.29 5.43 -9.22
CA LYS A 99 18.61 4.96 -9.66
C LYS A 99 18.56 3.89 -10.75
N VAL A 100 17.41 3.25 -10.97
CA VAL A 100 17.25 2.11 -11.88
C VAL A 100 16.25 2.38 -13.02
N ILE A 101 15.80 3.63 -13.17
CA ILE A 101 14.97 4.04 -14.32
C ILE A 101 15.79 3.87 -15.61
N PRO A 102 15.27 3.18 -16.64
CA PRO A 102 15.98 3.01 -17.90
C PRO A 102 16.32 4.36 -18.56
N PRO A 103 17.50 4.49 -19.20
CA PRO A 103 17.83 5.68 -19.99
C PRO A 103 16.78 5.90 -21.10
N GLY A 104 16.24 7.12 -21.21
CA GLY A 104 15.20 7.48 -22.19
C GLY A 104 13.78 7.44 -21.63
N ASP A 105 13.53 6.77 -20.50
CA ASP A 105 12.28 6.87 -19.74
C ASP A 105 12.31 8.11 -18.85
N GLU A 106 12.50 9.30 -19.44
CA GLU A 106 12.64 10.56 -18.70
C GLU A 106 11.70 10.60 -17.49
N TYR A 107 12.26 11.04 -16.34
CA TYR A 107 11.62 11.02 -15.03
C TYR A 107 10.14 11.34 -15.16
N ASP A 108 9.27 10.34 -14.97
CA ASP A 108 7.85 10.60 -14.81
C ASP A 108 7.72 11.64 -13.68
N ASN A 109 7.49 12.90 -14.06
CA ASN A 109 7.30 14.01 -13.14
C ASN A 109 5.80 14.29 -12.94
N THR A 110 4.94 13.39 -13.44
CA THR A 110 3.51 13.48 -13.28
C THR A 110 3.18 13.42 -11.80
N LYS A 111 2.48 14.45 -11.35
CA LYS A 111 1.90 14.53 -10.02
C LYS A 111 0.45 14.02 -10.13
N SER A 112 0.17 12.85 -9.56
CA SER A 112 -1.18 12.24 -9.61
C SER A 112 -2.23 13.16 -9.01
N ARG A 113 -1.89 13.77 -7.87
CA ARG A 113 -2.63 14.88 -7.26
C ARG A 113 -2.27 16.17 -8.01
N LYS A 114 -2.95 16.43 -9.14
CA LYS A 114 -2.91 17.75 -9.79
C LYS A 114 -3.30 18.84 -8.78
N GLU A 115 -2.83 20.06 -8.99
CA GLU A 115 -2.95 21.24 -8.09
C GLU A 115 -4.07 21.12 -7.05
N MET A 116 -3.72 21.31 -5.77
CA MET A 116 -4.60 21.11 -4.61
C MET A 116 -6.02 21.53 -4.97
N ILE A 117 -6.89 20.55 -5.18
CA ILE A 117 -8.29 20.79 -5.48
C ILE A 117 -8.85 21.56 -4.28
N ASP A 118 -9.88 22.39 -4.52
CA ASP A 118 -10.70 22.98 -3.46
C ASP A 118 -10.77 22.02 -2.24
N PRO A 119 -10.19 22.41 -1.08
CA PRO A 119 -10.12 21.54 0.09
C PRO A 119 -11.47 20.93 0.47
N VAL A 120 -12.57 21.62 0.17
CA VAL A 120 -13.94 21.12 0.40
C VAL A 120 -14.23 19.89 -0.46
N VAL A 121 -13.80 19.89 -1.73
CA VAL A 121 -14.02 18.76 -2.64
C VAL A 121 -13.20 17.54 -2.21
N GLU A 122 -11.96 17.74 -1.79
CA GLU A 122 -11.13 16.64 -1.28
C GLU A 122 -11.68 16.08 0.03
N TYR A 123 -12.11 16.96 0.94
CA TYR A 123 -12.79 16.60 2.18
C TYR A 123 -14.04 15.75 1.94
N ASP A 124 -14.95 16.21 1.07
CA ASP A 124 -16.18 15.50 0.75
C ASP A 124 -15.90 14.14 0.09
N ARG A 125 -14.89 14.07 -0.80
CA ARG A 125 -14.45 12.81 -1.40
C ARG A 125 -13.88 11.86 -0.35
N GLY A 126 -13.05 12.37 0.55
CA GLY A 126 -12.47 11.64 1.68
C GLY A 126 -13.55 11.05 2.58
N LEU A 127 -14.49 11.88 3.04
CA LEU A 127 -15.60 11.43 3.90
C LEU A 127 -16.47 10.38 3.22
N ARG A 128 -16.81 10.54 1.93
CA ARG A 128 -17.57 9.52 1.18
C ARG A 128 -16.82 8.19 1.12
N TYR A 129 -15.51 8.25 0.86
CA TYR A 129 -14.66 7.06 0.80
C TYR A 129 -14.55 6.37 2.17
N MET A 130 -14.32 7.14 3.24
CA MET A 130 -14.33 6.65 4.63
C MET A 130 -15.68 6.03 5.00
N ARG A 131 -16.80 6.65 4.62
CA ARG A 131 -18.14 6.16 4.91
C ARG A 131 -18.37 4.77 4.31
N ASN A 132 -17.83 4.50 3.12
CA ASN A 132 -17.86 3.17 2.52
C ASN A 132 -17.10 2.13 3.36
N ILE A 133 -15.89 2.50 3.82
CA ILE A 133 -14.98 1.61 4.55
C ILE A 133 -15.45 1.36 5.98
N PHE A 134 -15.83 2.40 6.72
CA PHE A 134 -16.10 2.36 8.15
C PHE A 134 -17.59 2.29 8.50
N ARG A 135 -18.47 2.67 7.57
CA ARG A 135 -19.94 2.63 7.73
C ARG A 135 -20.40 3.33 9.03
N GLU A 136 -21.18 2.63 9.85
CA GLU A 136 -21.78 3.15 11.08
C GLU A 136 -20.75 3.51 12.15
N ASP A 137 -19.55 2.93 12.10
CA ASP A 137 -18.49 3.25 13.06
C ASP A 137 -17.78 4.57 12.76
N LEU A 138 -17.99 5.16 11.57
CA LEU A 138 -17.29 6.38 11.17
C LEU A 138 -17.62 7.56 12.08
N ASP A 139 -18.90 7.86 12.29
CA ASP A 139 -19.28 9.06 13.04
C ASP A 139 -18.82 8.98 14.51
N PRO A 140 -19.02 7.88 15.25
CA PRO A 140 -18.49 7.77 16.62
C PRO A 140 -16.96 7.93 16.69
N PHE A 141 -16.24 7.39 15.70
CA PHE A 141 -14.78 7.52 15.61
C PHE A 141 -14.36 8.98 15.38
N LEU A 142 -15.01 9.68 14.45
CA LEU A 142 -14.73 11.09 14.15
C LEU A 142 -15.16 12.03 15.28
N ASP A 143 -16.26 11.74 15.98
CA ASP A 143 -16.73 12.51 17.14
C ASP A 143 -15.76 12.40 18.31
N THR A 144 -15.21 11.20 18.53
CA THR A 144 -14.16 10.98 19.55
C THR A 144 -12.92 11.81 19.25
N MET A 145 -12.47 11.83 17.99
CA MET A 145 -11.33 12.67 17.59
C MET A 145 -11.67 14.16 17.67
N GLU A 146 -12.86 14.59 17.25
CA GLU A 146 -13.31 15.98 17.35
C GLU A 146 -13.26 16.50 18.79
N LEU A 147 -13.67 15.66 19.75
CA LEU A 147 -13.73 16.01 21.17
C LEU A 147 -12.33 16.03 21.82
N HIS A 148 -11.46 15.10 21.44
CA HIS A 148 -10.21 14.84 22.17
C HIS A 148 -8.93 15.23 21.43
N SER A 149 -8.95 15.31 20.09
CA SER A 149 -7.78 15.64 19.28
C SER A 149 -8.18 16.06 17.85
N ARG A 150 -8.56 17.34 17.70
CA ARG A 150 -8.96 17.91 16.40
C ARG A 150 -7.87 17.81 15.34
N ASP A 151 -6.62 18.02 15.73
CA ASP A 151 -5.47 17.90 14.81
C ASP A 151 -5.32 16.46 14.28
N LEU A 152 -5.64 15.45 15.10
CA LEU A 152 -5.65 14.05 14.63
C LEU A 152 -6.80 13.81 13.65
N LYS A 153 -7.99 14.37 13.91
CA LYS A 153 -9.11 14.31 12.97
C LYS A 153 -8.74 14.93 11.62
N GLU A 154 -8.13 16.11 11.62
CA GLU A 154 -7.69 16.79 10.41
C GLU A 154 -6.65 15.96 9.65
N MET A 155 -5.65 15.40 10.35
CA MET A 155 -4.69 14.47 9.76
C MET A 155 -5.36 13.27 9.09
N VAL A 156 -6.34 12.65 9.75
CA VAL A 156 -7.04 11.48 9.20
C VAL A 156 -7.96 11.85 8.05
N VAL A 157 -8.86 12.80 8.24
CA VAL A 157 -9.94 13.08 7.27
C VAL A 157 -9.42 13.86 6.07
N ASP A 158 -8.72 14.97 6.29
CA ASP A 158 -8.32 15.89 5.24
C ASP A 158 -7.09 15.37 4.50
N TYR A 159 -6.03 15.02 5.24
CA TYR A 159 -4.77 14.64 4.63
C TYR A 159 -4.71 13.17 4.20
N ILE A 160 -5.03 12.23 5.09
CA ILE A 160 -4.94 10.80 4.75
C ILE A 160 -6.06 10.42 3.79
N TYR A 161 -7.32 10.63 4.16
CA TYR A 161 -8.44 10.18 3.34
C TYR A 161 -8.77 11.13 2.19
N GLY A 162 -8.87 12.43 2.44
CA GLY A 162 -9.20 13.44 1.44
C GLY A 162 -8.14 13.54 0.35
N HIS A 163 -6.91 13.87 0.75
CA HIS A 163 -5.83 14.15 -0.19
C HIS A 163 -5.19 12.90 -0.80
N LEU A 164 -4.95 11.86 0.01
CA LEU A 164 -4.20 10.67 -0.44
C LEU A 164 -5.09 9.50 -0.86
N GLN A 165 -5.87 8.92 0.05
CA GLN A 165 -6.49 7.62 -0.17
C GLN A 165 -7.69 7.67 -1.12
N SER A 166 -8.52 8.71 -1.05
CA SER A 166 -9.75 8.82 -1.84
C SER A 166 -9.54 9.26 -3.30
N ASN A 167 -8.33 9.71 -3.69
CA ASN A 167 -8.00 9.91 -5.09
C ASN A 167 -7.79 8.54 -5.75
N LEU A 168 -8.68 8.12 -6.65
CA LEU A 168 -8.64 6.80 -7.28
C LEU A 168 -8.23 6.86 -8.77
N ASP A 169 -7.62 7.97 -9.21
CA ASP A 169 -7.34 8.22 -10.63
C ASP A 169 -6.28 7.26 -11.21
N VAL A 170 -5.39 6.73 -10.35
CA VAL A 170 -4.25 5.89 -10.73
C VAL A 170 -4.30 4.50 -10.09
N ILE A 171 -4.70 4.44 -8.81
CA ILE A 171 -4.83 3.22 -8.02
C ILE A 171 -6.26 3.15 -7.50
N ASP A 172 -6.97 2.07 -7.84
CA ASP A 172 -8.37 1.88 -7.46
C ASP A 172 -8.58 1.63 -5.96
N ALA A 173 -9.84 1.54 -5.54
CA ALA A 173 -10.22 1.40 -4.13
C ALA A 173 -9.80 0.05 -3.51
N ILE A 174 -9.83 -1.03 -4.29
CA ILE A 174 -9.48 -2.38 -3.82
C ILE A 174 -7.98 -2.43 -3.59
N THR A 175 -7.19 -2.02 -4.59
CA THR A 175 -5.74 -1.94 -4.52
C THR A 175 -5.33 -0.97 -3.41
N THR A 176 -5.96 0.20 -3.26
CA THR A 176 -5.68 1.12 -2.15
C THR A 176 -5.89 0.45 -0.77
N SER A 177 -6.93 -0.38 -0.62
CA SER A 177 -7.15 -1.15 0.62
C SER A 177 -6.07 -2.22 0.84
N GLN A 178 -5.64 -2.90 -0.23
CA GLN A 178 -4.53 -3.84 -0.21
C GLN A 178 -3.21 -3.17 0.22
N LEU A 179 -2.93 -1.96 -0.30
CA LEU A 179 -1.75 -1.18 0.09
C LEU A 179 -1.76 -0.82 1.57
N ASN A 180 -2.92 -0.46 2.13
CA ASN A 180 -3.04 -0.19 3.57
C ASN A 180 -2.71 -1.45 4.38
N ILE A 181 -3.30 -2.59 4.04
CA ILE A 181 -3.05 -3.88 4.74
C ILE A 181 -1.56 -4.23 4.75
N VAL A 182 -0.90 -4.24 3.59
CA VAL A 182 0.54 -4.62 3.51
C VAL A 182 1.48 -3.59 4.15
N SER A 183 1.02 -2.36 4.37
CA SER A 183 1.81 -1.31 5.02
C SER A 183 1.68 -1.33 6.54
N LEU A 184 0.50 -1.72 7.04
CA LEU A 184 0.18 -1.80 8.46
C LEU A 184 0.80 -3.02 9.14
N ILE A 185 0.91 -4.15 8.43
CA ILE A 185 1.43 -5.39 9.02
C ILE A 185 2.89 -5.25 9.49
N PRO A 186 3.85 -4.73 8.71
CA PRO A 186 5.22 -4.53 9.19
C PRO A 186 5.35 -3.51 10.33
N MET A 187 4.32 -2.68 10.54
CA MET A 187 4.20 -1.73 11.65
C MET A 187 3.57 -2.36 12.90
N ASP A 188 3.11 -3.61 12.80
CA ASP A 188 2.56 -4.42 13.91
C ASP A 188 1.28 -3.83 14.54
N VAL A 189 0.40 -3.23 13.72
CA VAL A 189 -0.85 -2.55 14.13
C VAL A 189 -2.10 -3.32 13.67
N MET A 190 -2.32 -4.49 14.26
CA MET A 190 -3.31 -5.49 13.78
C MET A 190 -4.77 -5.02 13.83
N THR A 191 -5.12 -4.12 14.75
CA THR A 191 -6.47 -3.53 14.80
C THR A 191 -6.80 -2.79 13.50
N GLU A 192 -5.86 -1.97 13.00
CA GLU A 192 -6.04 -1.24 11.75
C GLU A 192 -5.99 -2.18 10.54
N VAL A 193 -5.18 -3.25 10.59
CA VAL A 193 -5.18 -4.31 9.58
C VAL A 193 -6.59 -4.90 9.43
N ALA A 194 -7.24 -5.23 10.55
CA ALA A 194 -8.60 -5.75 10.56
C ALA A 194 -9.63 -4.76 9.97
N TRP A 195 -9.48 -3.47 10.28
CA TRP A 195 -10.33 -2.43 9.71
C TRP A 195 -10.21 -2.35 8.19
N HIS A 196 -8.98 -2.40 7.67
CA HIS A 196 -8.74 -2.34 6.23
C HIS A 196 -9.07 -3.64 5.48
N MET A 197 -9.05 -4.80 6.16
CA MET A 197 -9.61 -6.05 5.62
C MET A 197 -11.12 -5.93 5.36
N ARG A 198 -11.88 -5.38 6.32
CA ARG A 198 -13.30 -5.05 6.11
C ARG A 198 -13.47 -4.02 5.00
N GLY A 199 -12.64 -2.98 5.02
CA GLY A 199 -12.62 -1.94 3.99
C GLY A 199 -12.44 -2.51 2.57
N LEU A 200 -11.56 -3.49 2.40
CA LEU A 200 -11.34 -4.16 1.12
C LEU A 200 -12.61 -4.84 0.61
N ILE A 201 -13.31 -5.61 1.45
CA ILE A 201 -14.59 -6.25 1.08
C ILE A 201 -15.64 -5.18 0.75
N ARG A 202 -15.72 -4.12 1.56
CA ARG A 202 -16.67 -3.01 1.36
C ARG A 202 -16.38 -2.21 0.08
N ASN A 203 -15.13 -2.20 -0.39
CA ASN A 203 -14.73 -1.67 -1.69
C ASN A 203 -14.96 -2.64 -2.86
N GLY A 204 -15.59 -3.80 -2.62
CA GLY A 204 -15.93 -4.78 -3.65
C GLY A 204 -14.85 -5.84 -3.92
N GLY A 205 -13.78 -5.88 -3.12
CA GLY A 205 -12.79 -6.93 -3.22
C GLY A 205 -13.22 -8.25 -2.56
N SER A 206 -12.39 -9.27 -2.70
CA SER A 206 -12.69 -10.64 -2.27
C SER A 206 -11.82 -11.10 -1.10
N VAL A 207 -12.27 -12.15 -0.40
CA VAL A 207 -11.47 -12.87 0.61
C VAL A 207 -10.15 -13.37 0.02
N ASN A 208 -10.14 -13.85 -1.22
CA ASN A 208 -8.92 -14.29 -1.91
C ASN A 208 -7.91 -13.14 -2.07
N GLN A 209 -8.37 -11.92 -2.33
CA GLN A 209 -7.50 -10.73 -2.41
C GLN A 209 -6.95 -10.31 -1.04
N ILE A 210 -7.69 -10.54 0.05
CA ILE A 210 -7.17 -10.39 1.42
C ILE A 210 -6.10 -11.44 1.69
N GLN A 211 -6.39 -12.71 1.40
CA GLN A 211 -5.45 -13.79 1.65
C GLN A 211 -4.15 -13.62 0.85
N TYR A 212 -4.25 -13.14 -0.38
CA TYR A 212 -3.10 -12.80 -1.22
C TYR A 212 -2.19 -11.77 -0.55
N VAL A 213 -2.75 -10.66 -0.03
CA VAL A 213 -1.93 -9.63 0.62
C VAL A 213 -1.36 -10.08 1.96
N LEU A 214 -2.10 -10.86 2.74
CA LEU A 214 -1.62 -11.43 4.01
C LEU A 214 -0.45 -12.39 3.78
N ASP A 215 -0.56 -13.31 2.82
CA ASP A 215 0.53 -14.23 2.45
C ASP A 215 1.75 -13.47 1.93
N THR A 216 1.52 -12.51 1.02
CA THR A 216 2.58 -11.70 0.41
C THR A 216 3.40 -10.97 1.48
N VAL A 217 2.73 -10.24 2.39
CA VAL A 217 3.45 -9.44 3.39
C VAL A 217 4.06 -10.29 4.49
N ASP A 218 3.45 -11.41 4.89
CA ASP A 218 4.05 -12.36 5.85
C ASP A 218 5.36 -12.95 5.31
N ARG A 219 5.38 -13.38 4.03
CA ARG A 219 6.61 -13.85 3.36
C ARG A 219 7.66 -12.75 3.26
N ILE A 220 7.25 -11.50 3.01
CA ILE A 220 8.15 -10.35 2.97
C ILE A 220 8.71 -10.03 4.36
N CYS A 221 7.89 -10.01 5.42
CA CYS A 221 8.36 -9.83 6.80
C CYS A 221 9.39 -10.90 7.17
N LYS A 222 9.12 -12.17 6.84
CA LYS A 222 10.04 -13.28 7.09
C LYS A 222 11.37 -13.12 6.36
N VAL A 223 11.35 -12.81 5.06
CA VAL A 223 12.60 -12.69 4.29
C VAL A 223 13.42 -11.45 4.69
N THR A 224 12.74 -10.42 5.21
CA THR A 224 13.36 -9.16 5.66
C THR A 224 13.66 -9.14 7.16
N GLU A 225 13.44 -10.26 7.85
CA GLU A 225 13.63 -10.44 9.30
C GLU A 225 12.84 -9.44 10.17
N VAL A 226 11.72 -8.90 9.65
CA VAL A 226 10.78 -8.11 10.45
C VAL A 226 10.02 -9.04 11.39
N GLN A 227 10.16 -8.82 12.70
CA GLN A 227 9.51 -9.62 13.73
C GLN A 227 8.23 -8.92 14.20
N LEU A 228 7.09 -9.57 13.98
CA LEU A 228 5.80 -9.16 14.52
C LEU A 228 5.68 -9.61 15.98
N ARG A 229 5.09 -8.76 16.84
CA ARG A 229 4.77 -9.12 18.23
C ARG A 229 3.34 -9.61 18.36
N ASN A 230 2.45 -9.18 17.47
CA ASN A 230 1.05 -9.58 17.46
C ASN A 230 0.78 -10.59 16.35
N GLU A 231 -0.25 -11.41 16.55
CA GLU A 231 -0.75 -12.34 15.55
C GLU A 231 -1.55 -11.61 14.47
N LEU A 232 -1.48 -12.11 13.23
CA LEU A 232 -2.30 -11.58 12.15
C LEU A 232 -3.79 -11.85 12.42
N PRO A 233 -4.68 -10.88 12.14
CA PRO A 233 -6.11 -11.11 12.25
C PRO A 233 -6.57 -12.24 11.31
N THR A 234 -7.46 -13.10 11.80
CA THR A 234 -8.09 -14.16 11.00
C THR A 234 -9.21 -13.57 10.15
N VAL A 235 -9.23 -13.88 8.85
CA VAL A 235 -10.18 -13.30 7.88
C VAL A 235 -11.63 -13.51 8.32
N ASP A 236 -12.01 -14.75 8.64
CA ASP A 236 -13.38 -15.12 9.01
C ASP A 236 -13.87 -14.42 10.29
N LEU A 237 -12.96 -14.09 11.21
CA LEU A 237 -13.31 -13.38 12.45
C LEU A 237 -13.49 -11.87 12.23
N VAL A 238 -12.96 -11.34 11.14
CA VAL A 238 -12.84 -9.89 10.93
C VAL A 238 -13.84 -9.36 9.92
N ILE A 239 -14.10 -10.08 8.83
CA ILE A 239 -14.92 -9.56 7.72
C ILE A 239 -16.40 -9.43 8.09
N ASP A 240 -16.89 -10.32 8.96
CA ASP A 240 -18.26 -10.34 9.43
C ASP A 240 -18.48 -9.50 10.70
N ALA A 241 -17.39 -8.96 11.28
CA ALA A 241 -17.49 -8.07 12.42
C ALA A 241 -18.08 -6.72 11.99
N GLU A 242 -19.21 -6.34 12.57
CA GLU A 242 -19.89 -5.10 12.21
C GLU A 242 -19.21 -3.85 12.77
N ARG A 243 -18.45 -3.95 13.88
CA ARG A 243 -17.90 -2.82 14.63
C ARG A 243 -16.37 -2.70 14.58
N LEU A 244 -15.87 -1.46 14.69
CA LEU A 244 -14.44 -1.15 14.84
C LEU A 244 -13.89 -1.49 16.24
N PHE A 245 -14.76 -1.53 17.25
CA PHE A 245 -14.46 -1.74 18.67
C PHE A 245 -15.35 -2.82 19.29
#